data_AF-A0A8S0ZRC6-F1
#
_entry.id   AF-A0A8S0ZRC6-F1
#
_cell.length_a   1.000
_cell.length_b   1.000
_cell.length_c   1.000
_cell.angle_alpha   90.00
_cell.angle_beta   90.00
_cell.angle_gamma   90.00
#
_symmetry.space_group_name_H-M   'P 1'
#
loop_
_entity.id
_entity.type
_entity.pdbx_description
1 polymer ?
#
loop_
_entity_poly.entity_id
_entity_poly.type
_entity_poly.pdbx_seq_one_letter_code
_entity_poly.pdbx_strand_id
1 'polypeptide(L)'
;MDKCNYEGVKNDDTEECTTHMKYSWQPFLRQLYVCTLCTSIYFVLGLCFGAPTVYIPQLRKEAKLNLTEPMTAEMESWLSSILGYTSMPWVIILPILVRYVGRKIPFLLVTVLTFVSFIIFYCSTNAMHLLISEIIQGITLASNLTVLICIIVEYSSPRYRGVLMMIESSIFFWGVWIANVTGTFSHWRNIAIIAFVCCTYSMTAIIMPESPSWLAMMGRFDECAAAHHWLKGYDKESEDELESLIKSQKEYLKKCADRKKPKSFCQFDVIKETVTNKGFYKPLLLSMAVMSLYHFSGKLVCSMYAVDLISQITDKGAFLFYGISASIFAFILYIYLPETKDKTLQEIENYFKEAEEVDEDASKSFISSREHVKEC
;
A
#
# COMPACT_ATOMS: atom_id res chain seq x y z
N MET A 1 37.53 -14.40 19.74
CA MET A 1 36.28 -15.09 20.12
C MET A 1 35.75 -14.29 21.30
N ASP A 2 35.24 -13.09 21.02
CA ASP A 2 34.96 -12.09 22.05
C ASP A 2 33.45 -12.10 22.32
N LYS A 3 33.11 -12.59 23.51
CA LYS A 3 31.75 -12.64 24.03
C LYS A 3 31.34 -11.23 24.45
N CYS A 4 30.47 -10.57 23.67
CA CYS A 4 29.68 -9.46 24.20
C CYS A 4 28.61 -10.03 25.13
N ASN A 5 28.89 -9.99 26.43
CA ASN A 5 27.89 -10.20 27.47
C ASN A 5 27.02 -8.93 27.55
N TYR A 6 25.74 -9.06 27.22
CA TYR A 6 24.73 -8.14 27.73
C TYR A 6 24.52 -8.49 29.21
N GLU A 7 24.96 -7.63 30.12
CA GLU A 7 24.64 -7.76 31.53
C GLU A 7 23.18 -7.34 31.75
N GLY A 8 22.36 -8.32 32.15
CA GLY A 8 21.00 -8.08 32.60
C GLY A 8 20.99 -7.17 33.81
N VAL A 9 20.11 -6.18 33.79
CA VAL A 9 19.84 -5.28 34.91
C VAL A 9 19.46 -6.15 36.12
N LYS A 10 20.17 -5.93 37.24
CA LYS A 10 19.96 -6.63 38.49
C LYS A 10 18.55 -6.36 39.01
N ASN A 11 17.81 -7.44 39.26
CA ASN A 11 16.65 -7.44 40.14
C ASN A 11 17.16 -7.25 41.57
N ASP A 12 16.94 -6.08 42.15
CA ASP A 12 16.79 -5.95 43.59
C ASP A 12 15.69 -4.93 43.86
N ASP A 13 14.87 -5.27 44.86
CA ASP A 13 13.77 -4.51 45.47
C ASP A 13 12.35 -4.97 45.06
N THR A 14 11.97 -6.09 45.68
CA THR A 14 10.60 -6.37 46.12
C THR A 14 10.11 -5.27 47.05
N GLU A 15 9.48 -4.24 46.50
CA GLU A 15 8.45 -3.47 47.19
C GLU A 15 7.15 -3.54 46.40
N GLU A 16 6.11 -4.04 47.05
CA GLU A 16 4.72 -3.97 46.61
C GLU A 16 4.36 -2.50 46.33
N CYS A 17 4.41 -2.11 45.06
CA CYS A 17 3.66 -0.98 44.56
C CYS A 17 2.75 -1.51 43.45
N THR A 18 1.47 -1.58 43.77
CA THR A 18 0.35 -1.58 42.83
C THR A 18 0.42 -0.34 41.94
N THR A 19 1.40 -0.29 41.03
CA THR A 19 1.39 0.67 39.93
C THR A 19 0.28 0.22 38.99
N HIS A 20 -0.87 0.87 39.11
CA HIS A 20 -1.80 1.05 38.00
C HIS A 20 -0.96 1.23 36.73
N MET A 21 -1.00 0.25 35.82
CA MET A 21 -0.43 0.42 34.49
C MET A 21 -1.14 1.62 33.86
N LYS A 22 -0.55 2.81 33.98
CA LYS A 22 -0.95 3.96 33.19
C LYS A 22 -0.57 3.58 31.77
N TYR A 23 -1.54 3.05 31.02
CA TYR A 23 -1.45 2.98 29.57
C TYR A 23 -1.07 4.38 29.09
N SER A 24 0.20 4.55 28.71
CA SER A 24 0.65 5.79 28.10
C SER A 24 0.04 5.81 26.71
N TRP A 25 -0.87 6.74 26.44
CA TRP A 25 -1.45 6.92 25.10
C TRP A 25 -0.41 7.44 24.09
N GLN A 26 0.78 7.82 24.56
CA GLN A 26 1.80 8.45 23.74
C GLN A 26 2.33 7.58 22.59
N PRO A 27 2.65 6.29 22.77
CA PRO A 27 3.08 5.43 21.65
C PRO A 27 1.97 5.22 20.63
N PHE A 28 0.73 5.03 21.08
CA PHE A 28 -0.43 4.94 20.20
C PHE A 28 -0.61 6.22 19.36
N LEU A 29 -0.49 7.40 19.97
CA LEU A 29 -0.56 8.67 19.25
C LEU A 29 0.58 8.86 18.24
N ARG A 30 1.79 8.35 18.53
CA ARG A 30 2.92 8.37 17.58
C ARG A 30 2.67 7.45 16.38
N GLN A 31 2.13 6.25 16.60
CA GLN A 31 1.73 5.34 15.52
C GLN A 31 0.59 5.94 14.68
N LEU A 32 -0.40 6.54 15.33
CA LEU A 32 -1.50 7.22 14.67
C LEU A 32 -0.99 8.39 13.83
N TYR A 33 -0.07 9.19 14.36
CA TYR A 33 0.57 10.27 13.62
C TYR A 33 1.22 9.75 12.32
N VAL A 34 2.09 8.73 12.40
CA VAL A 34 2.71 8.13 11.21
C VAL A 34 1.66 7.62 10.22
N CYS A 35 0.61 6.96 10.71
CA CYS A 35 -0.47 6.48 9.86
C CYS A 35 -1.20 7.64 9.16
N THR A 36 -1.49 8.74 9.87
CA THR A 36 -2.17 9.90 9.27
C THR A 36 -1.33 10.60 8.20
N LEU A 37 0.01 10.54 8.28
CA LEU A 37 0.89 11.01 7.21
C LEU A 37 0.70 10.17 5.94
N CYS A 38 0.70 8.84 6.06
CA CYS A 38 0.42 7.95 4.93
C CYS A 38 -0.98 8.15 4.35
N THR A 39 -1.99 8.23 5.22
CA THR A 39 -3.38 8.39 4.75
C THR A 39 -3.61 9.76 4.11
N SER A 40 -2.88 10.80 4.52
CA SER A 40 -2.97 12.11 3.85
C SER A 40 -2.47 12.08 2.40
N ILE A 41 -1.37 11.37 2.10
CA ILE A 41 -0.94 11.14 0.71
C ILE A 41 -1.92 10.25 -0.04
N TYR A 42 -2.51 9.28 0.64
CA TYR A 42 -3.51 8.42 0.02
C TYR A 42 -4.84 9.13 -0.29
N PHE A 43 -5.24 10.08 0.55
CA PHE A 43 -6.33 11.01 0.26
C PHE A 43 -6.02 11.84 -0.99
N VAL A 44 -4.79 12.36 -1.10
CA VAL A 44 -4.33 13.10 -2.28
C VAL A 44 -4.37 12.22 -3.53
N LEU A 45 -3.99 10.95 -3.45
CA LEU A 45 -4.18 10.00 -4.54
C LEU A 45 -5.66 9.89 -4.96
N GLY A 46 -6.58 9.88 -4.00
CA GLY A 46 -8.01 9.97 -4.28
C GLY A 46 -8.41 11.24 -5.02
N LEU A 47 -7.84 12.40 -4.65
CA LEU A 47 -8.04 13.65 -5.39
C LEU A 47 -7.52 13.55 -6.83
N CYS A 48 -6.37 12.89 -7.07
CA CYS A 48 -5.84 12.66 -8.42
C CYS A 48 -6.84 11.88 -9.29
N PHE A 49 -7.45 10.82 -8.75
CA PHE A 49 -8.45 10.03 -9.48
C PHE A 49 -9.77 10.79 -9.71
N GLY A 50 -10.16 11.67 -8.79
CA GLY A 50 -11.37 12.49 -8.93
C GLY A 50 -11.19 13.78 -9.74
N ALA A 51 -9.95 14.22 -10.00
CA ALA A 51 -9.71 15.46 -10.73
C ALA A 51 -10.15 15.39 -12.21
N PRO A 52 -9.82 14.34 -13.01
CA PRO A 52 -10.24 14.24 -14.40
C PRO A 52 -11.76 14.25 -14.59
N THR A 53 -12.51 13.64 -13.67
CA THR A 53 -13.98 13.62 -13.72
C THR A 53 -14.60 15.01 -13.55
N VAL A 54 -13.83 15.97 -13.02
CA VAL A 54 -14.25 17.34 -12.76
C VAL A 54 -13.74 18.31 -13.83
N TYR A 55 -12.42 18.36 -14.05
CA TYR A 55 -11.86 19.37 -14.95
C TYR A 55 -12.19 19.10 -16.42
N ILE A 56 -12.33 17.83 -16.85
CA ILE A 56 -12.66 17.53 -18.26
C ILE A 56 -14.03 18.11 -18.63
N PRO A 57 -15.13 17.84 -17.89
CA PRO A 57 -16.42 18.48 -18.18
C PRO A 57 -16.42 20.01 -18.05
N GLN A 58 -15.70 20.57 -17.06
CA GLN A 58 -15.62 22.03 -16.90
C GLN A 58 -14.87 22.70 -18.07
N LEU A 59 -13.74 22.13 -18.51
CA LEU A 59 -13.00 22.63 -19.67
C LEU A 59 -13.80 22.52 -20.97
N ARG A 60 -14.55 21.43 -21.17
CA ARG A 60 -15.50 21.30 -22.29
C ARG A 60 -16.54 22.43 -22.28
N LYS A 61 -17.04 22.80 -21.10
CA LYS A 61 -18.03 23.88 -20.93
C LYS A 61 -17.40 25.26 -21.19
N GLU A 62 -16.20 25.51 -20.67
CA GLU A 62 -15.46 26.75 -20.89
C GLU A 62 -15.11 26.96 -22.37
N ALA A 63 -14.67 25.92 -23.07
CA ALA A 63 -14.37 25.99 -24.50
C ALA A 63 -15.61 26.37 -25.32
N LYS A 64 -16.78 25.80 -24.99
CA LYS A 64 -18.07 26.16 -25.62
C LYS A 64 -18.47 27.60 -25.35
N LEU A 65 -18.26 28.10 -24.13
CA LEU A 65 -18.61 29.48 -23.75
C LEU A 65 -17.70 30.52 -24.41
N ASN A 66 -16.41 30.21 -24.55
CA ASN A 66 -15.41 31.11 -25.11
C ASN A 66 -15.27 31.01 -26.64
N LEU A 67 -16.11 30.21 -27.32
CA LEU A 67 -16.05 29.96 -28.77
C LEU A 67 -14.66 29.49 -29.25
N THR A 68 -13.90 28.83 -28.38
CA THR A 68 -12.61 28.22 -28.71
C THR A 68 -12.81 26.76 -29.12
N GLU A 69 -11.90 26.22 -29.92
CA GLU A 69 -11.95 24.80 -30.24
C GLU A 69 -11.92 23.94 -28.97
N PRO A 70 -12.86 22.98 -28.82
CA PRO A 70 -12.85 22.07 -27.69
C PRO A 70 -11.61 21.19 -27.74
N MET A 71 -11.18 20.73 -26.56
CA MET A 71 -10.09 19.78 -26.44
C MET A 71 -10.35 18.53 -27.30
N THR A 72 -9.32 18.07 -28.03
CA THR A 72 -9.40 16.83 -28.81
C THR A 72 -9.74 15.65 -27.89
N ALA A 73 -10.64 14.76 -28.33
CA ALA A 73 -11.02 13.56 -27.58
C ALA A 73 -9.82 12.67 -27.19
N GLU A 74 -8.76 12.69 -28.01
CA GLU A 74 -7.49 12.04 -27.71
C GLU A 74 -6.82 12.62 -26.45
N MET A 75 -6.77 13.94 -26.31
CA MET A 75 -6.16 14.60 -25.16
C MET A 75 -6.95 14.33 -23.87
N GLU A 76 -8.28 14.30 -23.95
CA GLU A 76 -9.14 13.94 -22.81
C GLU A 76 -8.88 12.49 -22.34
N SER A 77 -8.69 11.58 -23.29
CA SER A 77 -8.36 10.18 -23.02
C SER A 77 -6.96 10.05 -22.40
N TRP A 78 -5.99 10.82 -22.89
CA TRP A 78 -4.64 10.88 -22.31
C TRP A 78 -4.67 11.42 -20.88
N LEU A 79 -5.37 12.53 -20.62
CA LEU A 79 -5.51 13.11 -19.29
C LEU A 79 -6.10 12.14 -18.27
N SER A 80 -7.00 11.25 -18.69
CA SER A 80 -7.63 10.27 -17.81
C SER A 80 -6.79 9.00 -17.58
N SER A 81 -5.86 8.67 -18.49
CA SER A 81 -5.13 7.40 -18.48
C SER A 81 -3.64 7.51 -18.16
N ILE A 82 -3.03 8.68 -18.37
CA ILE A 82 -1.58 8.88 -18.27
C ILE A 82 -1.03 8.61 -16.87
N LEU A 83 -1.80 8.87 -15.81
CA LEU A 83 -1.44 8.59 -14.42
C LEU A 83 -1.07 7.11 -14.21
N GLY A 84 -1.83 6.20 -14.83
CA GLY A 84 -1.58 4.77 -14.76
C GLY A 84 -0.27 4.38 -15.46
N TYR A 85 -0.06 4.86 -16.68
CA TYR A 85 1.15 4.56 -17.46
C TYR A 85 2.42 5.09 -16.80
N THR A 86 2.36 6.28 -16.22
CA THR A 86 3.52 6.95 -15.62
C THR A 86 3.90 6.36 -14.27
N SER A 87 3.00 5.63 -13.61
CA SER A 87 3.31 4.90 -12.39
C SER A 87 4.22 3.68 -12.62
N MET A 88 4.20 3.07 -13.82
CA MET A 88 4.96 1.85 -14.14
C MET A 88 6.47 1.92 -13.82
N PRO A 89 7.24 2.94 -14.26
CA PRO A 89 8.65 3.04 -13.89
C PRO A 89 8.84 3.20 -12.38
N TRP A 90 7.95 3.94 -11.71
CA TRP A 90 8.04 4.17 -10.26
C TRP A 90 7.75 2.92 -9.43
N VAL A 91 6.93 1.99 -9.93
CA VAL A 91 6.70 0.67 -9.29
C VAL A 91 7.99 -0.15 -9.20
N ILE A 92 8.98 0.09 -10.07
CA ILE A 92 10.30 -0.56 -10.00
C ILE A 92 11.27 0.27 -9.18
N ILE A 93 11.30 1.59 -9.40
CA ILE A 93 12.26 2.49 -8.76
C ILE A 93 12.02 2.60 -7.24
N LEU A 94 10.76 2.74 -6.80
CA LEU A 94 10.43 2.96 -5.39
C LEU A 94 10.78 1.77 -4.49
N PRO A 95 10.47 0.49 -4.83
CA PRO A 95 10.92 -0.64 -4.02
C PRO A 95 12.44 -0.75 -3.87
N ILE A 96 13.19 -0.44 -4.93
CA ILE A 96 14.66 -0.40 -4.88
C ILE A 96 15.09 0.68 -3.88
N LEU A 97 14.50 1.88 -3.98
CA LEU A 97 14.79 2.99 -3.09
C LEU A 97 14.45 2.64 -1.63
N VAL A 98 13.28 2.03 -1.38
CA VAL A 98 12.83 1.61 -0.04
C VAL A 98 13.77 0.59 0.58
N ARG A 99 14.33 -0.32 -0.23
CA ARG A 99 15.27 -1.34 0.23
C ARG A 99 16.61 -0.73 0.67
N TYR A 100 17.19 0.16 -0.14
CA TYR A 100 18.54 0.66 0.09
C TYR A 100 18.62 1.93 0.94
N VAL A 101 17.63 2.81 0.83
CA VAL A 101 17.65 4.14 1.44
C VAL A 101 16.84 4.19 2.74
N GLY A 102 15.88 3.30 2.92
CA GLY A 102 14.93 3.31 4.05
C GLY A 102 13.54 3.73 3.58
N ARG A 103 12.62 3.99 4.51
CA ARG A 103 11.20 4.29 4.22
C ARG A 103 10.96 5.80 4.25
N LYS A 104 11.64 6.51 5.14
CA LYS A 104 11.45 7.95 5.37
C LYS A 104 11.79 8.79 4.15
N ILE A 105 12.96 8.57 3.55
CA ILE A 105 13.43 9.38 2.41
C ILE A 105 12.55 9.17 1.15
N PRO A 106 12.21 7.93 0.74
CA PRO A 106 11.25 7.73 -0.35
C PRO A 106 9.90 8.40 -0.09
N PHE A 107 9.38 8.35 1.14
CA PHE A 107 8.13 9.01 1.49
C PHE A 107 8.20 10.54 1.35
N LEU A 108 9.29 11.15 1.81
CA LEU A 108 9.51 12.59 1.63
C LEU A 108 9.65 12.95 0.16
N LEU A 109 10.38 12.16 -0.63
CA LEU A 109 10.52 12.37 -2.08
C LEU A 109 9.17 12.31 -2.80
N VAL A 110 8.34 11.31 -2.48
CA VAL A 110 6.97 11.20 -2.99
C VAL A 110 6.19 12.47 -2.64
N THR A 111 6.17 12.84 -1.36
CA THR A 111 5.40 14.01 -0.89
C THR A 111 5.83 15.30 -1.58
N VAL A 112 7.13 15.54 -1.77
CA VAL A 112 7.65 16.73 -2.47
C VAL A 112 7.22 16.72 -3.94
N LEU A 113 7.35 15.59 -4.63
CA LEU A 113 6.98 15.49 -6.05
C LEU A 113 5.47 15.61 -6.26
N THR A 114 4.66 15.03 -5.37
CA THR A 114 3.21 15.23 -5.36
C THR A 114 2.87 16.70 -5.14
N PHE A 115 3.51 17.38 -4.18
CA PHE A 115 3.31 18.81 -3.93
C PHE A 115 3.63 19.66 -5.16
N VAL A 116 4.78 19.42 -5.79
CA VAL A 116 5.20 20.11 -7.04
C VAL A 116 4.18 19.87 -8.16
N SER A 117 3.65 18.65 -8.27
CA SER A 117 2.64 18.37 -9.28
C SER A 117 1.36 19.20 -9.08
N PHE A 118 0.85 19.30 -7.85
CA PHE A 118 -0.33 20.12 -7.58
C PHE A 118 -0.07 21.63 -7.79
N ILE A 119 1.18 22.10 -7.67
CA ILE A 119 1.55 23.47 -8.03
C ILE A 119 1.36 23.68 -9.54
N ILE A 120 1.85 22.74 -10.35
CA ILE A 120 1.69 22.78 -11.80
C ILE A 120 0.21 22.66 -12.18
N PHE A 121 -0.55 21.80 -11.50
CA PHE A 121 -1.99 21.65 -11.69
C PHE A 121 -2.73 22.96 -11.38
N TYR A 122 -2.46 23.62 -10.26
CA TYR A 122 -3.11 24.88 -9.88
C TYR A 122 -2.79 26.02 -10.87
N CYS A 123 -1.54 26.11 -11.29
CA CYS A 123 -1.04 27.13 -12.24
C CYS A 123 -1.31 26.76 -13.70
N SER A 124 -1.99 25.65 -13.99
CA SER A 124 -2.17 25.18 -15.36
C SER A 124 -3.05 26.14 -16.17
N THR A 125 -2.63 26.50 -17.36
CA THR A 125 -3.38 27.37 -18.29
C THR A 125 -3.82 26.62 -19.53
N ASN A 126 -3.10 25.53 -19.86
CA ASN A 126 -3.29 24.71 -21.04
C ASN A 126 -3.41 23.24 -20.65
N ALA A 127 -4.04 22.43 -21.50
CA ALA A 127 -4.16 20.98 -21.33
C ALA A 127 -2.79 20.28 -21.16
N MET A 128 -1.73 20.83 -21.76
CA MET A 128 -0.37 20.31 -21.61
C MET A 128 0.17 20.44 -20.19
N HIS A 129 -0.17 21.52 -19.47
CA HIS A 129 0.25 21.67 -18.07
C HIS A 129 -0.45 20.64 -17.17
N LEU A 130 -1.74 20.37 -17.44
CA LEU A 130 -2.48 19.31 -16.76
C LEU A 130 -1.87 17.93 -17.02
N LEU A 131 -1.50 17.66 -18.28
CA LEU A 131 -0.84 16.41 -18.65
C LEU A 131 0.51 16.24 -17.92
N ILE A 132 1.31 17.31 -17.83
CA ILE A 132 2.58 17.31 -17.09
C ILE A 132 2.35 17.04 -15.59
N SER A 133 1.33 17.65 -14.98
CA SER A 133 1.01 17.37 -13.57
C SER A 133 0.60 15.90 -13.37
N GLU A 134 -0.21 15.33 -14.26
CA GLU A 134 -0.60 13.91 -14.17
C GLU A 134 0.59 12.97 -14.33
N ILE A 135 1.55 13.30 -15.21
CA ILE A 135 2.79 12.53 -15.37
C ILE A 135 3.59 12.49 -14.07
N ILE A 136 3.74 13.64 -13.40
CA ILE A 136 4.47 13.71 -12.13
C ILE A 136 3.70 12.98 -11.01
N GLN A 137 2.36 13.03 -11.02
CA GLN A 137 1.50 12.32 -10.06
C GLN A 137 1.62 10.79 -10.15
N GLY A 138 2.15 10.24 -11.25
CA GLY A 138 2.40 8.81 -11.39
C GLY A 138 3.22 8.20 -10.24
N ILE A 139 4.11 8.99 -9.62
CA ILE A 139 4.86 8.54 -8.44
C ILE A 139 3.95 8.32 -7.22
N THR A 140 2.93 9.17 -7.04
CA THR A 140 1.96 9.07 -5.94
C THR A 140 1.21 7.74 -6.02
N LEU A 141 0.78 7.35 -7.22
CA LEU A 141 0.12 6.07 -7.46
C LEU A 141 1.05 4.89 -7.16
N ALA A 142 2.28 4.91 -7.67
CA ALA A 142 3.25 3.85 -7.41
C ALA A 142 3.66 3.74 -5.94
N SER A 143 3.73 4.88 -5.24
CA SER A 143 4.08 4.93 -3.81
C SER A 143 3.04 4.24 -2.95
N ASN A 144 1.76 4.31 -3.33
CA ASN A 144 0.71 3.64 -2.59
C ASN A 144 0.90 2.12 -2.59
N LEU A 145 1.26 1.54 -3.74
CA LEU A 145 1.47 0.10 -3.87
C LEU A 145 2.73 -0.40 -3.14
N THR A 146 3.59 0.51 -2.67
CA THR A 146 4.93 0.18 -2.18
C THR A 146 5.25 0.88 -0.86
N VAL A 147 5.66 2.15 -0.89
CA VAL A 147 6.13 2.95 0.25
C VAL A 147 5.07 3.05 1.35
N LEU A 148 3.84 3.42 1.03
CA LEU A 148 2.79 3.68 2.03
C LEU A 148 2.41 2.40 2.79
N ILE A 149 2.21 1.30 2.06
CA ILE A 149 1.92 -0.01 2.65
C ILE A 149 3.08 -0.47 3.55
N CYS A 150 4.34 -0.33 3.11
CA CYS A 150 5.49 -0.68 3.94
C CYS A 150 5.52 0.13 5.24
N ILE A 151 5.25 1.45 5.19
CA ILE A 151 5.22 2.28 6.39
C ILE A 151 4.08 1.85 7.32
N ILE A 152 2.87 1.64 6.80
CA ILE A 152 1.75 1.23 7.67
C ILE A 152 2.03 -0.13 8.31
N VAL A 153 2.57 -1.11 7.57
CA VAL A 153 2.89 -2.44 8.12
C VAL A 153 3.99 -2.37 9.18
N GLU A 154 5.06 -1.63 8.93
CA GLU A 154 6.25 -1.65 9.79
C GLU A 154 6.13 -0.72 11.01
N TYR A 155 5.33 0.35 10.91
CA TYR A 155 5.15 1.32 12.00
C TYR A 155 3.90 1.05 12.84
N SER A 156 2.98 0.18 12.42
CA SER A 156 1.83 -0.21 13.23
C SER A 156 2.08 -1.48 14.03
N SER A 157 1.63 -1.46 15.28
CA SER A 157 1.53 -2.69 16.07
C SER A 157 0.55 -3.67 15.42
N PRO A 158 0.81 -5.00 15.46
CA PRO A 158 -0.05 -6.02 14.85
C PRO A 158 -1.52 -5.91 15.25
N ARG A 159 -1.79 -5.51 16.51
CA ARG A 159 -3.14 -5.33 17.07
C ARG A 159 -4.03 -4.36 16.28
N TYR A 160 -3.47 -3.30 15.72
CA TYR A 160 -4.24 -2.23 15.06
C TYR A 160 -4.03 -2.19 13.53
N ARG A 161 -3.06 -2.95 13.02
CA ARG A 161 -2.64 -2.92 11.60
C ARG A 161 -3.81 -3.10 10.63
N GLY A 162 -4.67 -4.08 10.86
CA GLY A 162 -5.82 -4.34 9.98
C GLY A 162 -6.81 -3.17 9.92
N VAL A 163 -7.10 -2.56 11.07
CA VAL A 163 -8.00 -1.39 11.13
C VAL A 163 -7.38 -0.18 10.42
N LEU A 164 -6.09 0.07 10.63
CA LEU A 164 -5.38 1.17 9.97
C LEU A 164 -5.33 1.00 8.45
N MET A 165 -5.17 -0.21 7.94
CA MET A 165 -5.25 -0.52 6.51
C MET A 165 -6.66 -0.34 5.92
N MET A 166 -7.72 -0.64 6.69
CA MET A 166 -9.09 -0.39 6.26
C MET A 166 -9.43 1.11 6.24
N ILE A 167 -8.93 1.86 7.22
CA ILE A 167 -9.08 3.32 7.24
C ILE A 167 -8.34 3.92 6.05
N GLU A 168 -7.13 3.44 5.75
CA GLU A 168 -6.40 3.83 4.54
C GLU A 168 -7.28 3.64 3.30
N SER A 169 -7.73 2.41 2.99
CA SER A 169 -8.53 2.13 1.78
C SER A 169 -9.78 3.02 1.65
N SER A 170 -10.43 3.35 2.77
CA SER A 170 -11.61 4.22 2.80
C SER A 170 -11.27 5.68 2.45
N ILE A 171 -10.12 6.17 2.90
CA ILE A 171 -9.69 7.57 2.71
C ILE A 171 -9.46 7.92 1.24
N PHE A 172 -9.05 6.95 0.42
CA PHE A 172 -8.95 7.15 -1.03
C PHE A 172 -10.31 7.54 -1.65
N PHE A 173 -11.39 6.84 -1.29
CA PHE A 173 -12.72 7.15 -1.81
C PHE A 173 -13.23 8.49 -1.29
N TRP A 174 -12.89 8.86 -0.05
CA TRP A 174 -13.15 10.21 0.46
C TRP A 174 -12.42 11.28 -0.36
N GLY A 175 -11.19 11.02 -0.81
CA GLY A 175 -10.48 11.92 -1.73
C GLY A 175 -11.20 12.08 -3.06
N VAL A 176 -11.59 10.99 -3.70
CA VAL A 176 -12.36 11.02 -4.97
C VAL A 176 -13.67 11.81 -4.79
N TRP A 177 -14.38 11.58 -3.69
CA TRP A 177 -15.62 12.27 -3.38
C TRP A 177 -15.41 13.77 -3.16
N ILE A 178 -14.41 14.16 -2.36
CA ILE A 178 -14.09 15.58 -2.12
C ILE A 178 -13.70 16.30 -3.41
N ALA A 179 -12.95 15.66 -4.31
CA ALA A 179 -12.64 16.24 -5.61
C ALA A 179 -13.91 16.56 -6.41
N ASN A 180 -14.85 15.62 -6.51
CA ASN A 180 -16.12 15.80 -7.20
C ASN A 180 -17.02 16.86 -6.55
N VAL A 181 -17.09 16.89 -5.22
CA VAL A 181 -17.82 17.94 -4.47
C VAL A 181 -17.21 19.31 -4.74
N THR A 182 -15.89 19.43 -4.64
CA THR A 182 -15.17 20.68 -4.93
C THR A 182 -15.42 21.13 -6.35
N GLY A 183 -15.41 20.21 -7.31
CA GLY A 183 -15.76 20.48 -8.70
C GLY A 183 -17.20 20.91 -8.93
N THR A 184 -18.13 20.44 -8.11
CA THR A 184 -19.55 20.78 -8.27
C THR A 184 -19.82 22.22 -7.81
N PHE A 185 -19.20 22.64 -6.71
CA PHE A 185 -19.45 23.94 -6.09
C PHE A 185 -18.40 25.00 -6.41
N SER A 186 -17.28 24.63 -7.02
CA SER A 186 -16.14 25.51 -7.24
C SER A 186 -15.38 25.16 -8.52
N HIS A 187 -14.50 26.08 -8.93
CA HIS A 187 -13.59 25.86 -10.06
C HIS A 187 -12.65 24.68 -9.75
N TRP A 188 -12.44 23.81 -10.73
CA TRP A 188 -11.58 22.62 -10.61
C TRP A 188 -10.17 22.87 -10.04
N ARG A 189 -9.62 24.08 -10.18
CA ARG A 189 -8.33 24.47 -9.60
C ARG A 189 -8.30 24.36 -8.08
N ASN A 190 -9.44 24.52 -7.41
CA ASN A 190 -9.54 24.47 -5.95
C ASN A 190 -9.22 23.08 -5.37
N ILE A 191 -9.27 22.02 -6.19
CA ILE A 191 -8.81 20.67 -5.80
C ILE A 191 -7.34 20.70 -5.35
N ALA A 192 -6.50 21.50 -6.02
CA ALA A 192 -5.09 21.62 -5.66
C ALA A 192 -4.85 22.31 -4.32
N ILE A 193 -5.74 23.23 -3.90
CA ILE A 193 -5.62 23.89 -2.60
C ILE A 193 -5.75 22.85 -1.47
N ILE A 194 -6.70 21.93 -1.61
CA ILE A 194 -6.91 20.83 -0.66
C ILE A 194 -5.67 19.93 -0.64
N ALA A 195 -5.14 19.58 -1.82
CA ALA A 195 -3.94 18.78 -1.94
C ALA A 195 -2.70 19.45 -1.30
N PHE A 196 -2.56 20.78 -1.39
CA PHE A 196 -1.48 21.51 -0.73
C PHE A 196 -1.52 21.39 0.77
N VAL A 197 -2.70 21.49 1.38
CA VAL A 197 -2.86 21.33 2.83
C VAL A 197 -2.41 19.92 3.25
N CYS A 198 -2.86 18.90 2.53
CA CYS A 198 -2.47 17.51 2.80
C CYS A 198 -0.96 17.30 2.64
N CYS A 199 -0.36 17.73 1.53
CA CYS A 199 1.07 17.56 1.29
C CYS A 199 1.93 18.34 2.30
N THR A 200 1.51 19.54 2.70
CA THR A 200 2.21 20.32 3.73
C THR A 200 2.16 19.62 5.08
N TYR A 201 1.03 18.99 5.42
CA TYR A 201 0.95 18.14 6.59
C TYR A 201 1.88 16.92 6.49
N SER A 202 1.88 16.23 5.35
CA SER A 202 2.76 15.08 5.09
C SER A 202 4.25 15.43 5.19
N MET A 203 4.66 16.67 4.92
CA MET A 203 6.05 17.15 5.09
C MET A 203 6.54 17.08 6.55
N THR A 204 5.65 17.04 7.53
CA THR A 204 6.04 16.85 8.93
C THR A 204 6.67 15.46 9.19
N ALA A 205 6.61 14.54 8.22
CA ALA A 205 7.30 13.24 8.23
C ALA A 205 8.83 13.32 8.45
N ILE A 206 9.44 14.51 8.37
CA ILE A 206 10.83 14.72 8.80
C ILE A 206 11.03 14.34 10.29
N ILE A 207 9.98 14.42 11.12
CA ILE A 207 10.02 14.07 12.55
C ILE A 207 9.98 12.54 12.77
N MET A 208 9.42 11.79 11.81
CA MET A 208 9.30 10.33 11.90
C MET A 208 10.69 9.68 11.96
N PRO A 209 10.96 8.74 12.89
CA PRO A 209 12.17 7.93 12.85
C PRO A 209 12.15 7.00 11.64
N GLU A 210 13.28 6.38 11.32
CA GLU A 210 13.32 5.36 10.28
C GLU A 210 12.68 4.04 10.77
N SER A 211 12.27 3.17 9.84
CA SER A 211 11.60 1.92 10.18
C SER A 211 12.47 1.01 11.05
N PRO A 212 11.99 0.55 12.23
CA PRO A 212 12.72 -0.42 13.05
C PRO A 212 13.06 -1.70 12.29
N SER A 213 12.11 -2.23 11.50
CA SER A 213 12.31 -3.42 10.68
C SER A 213 13.40 -3.25 9.63
N TRP A 214 13.50 -2.05 9.03
CA TRP A 214 14.59 -1.74 8.09
C TRP A 214 15.94 -1.60 8.76
N LEU A 215 16.00 -0.90 9.90
CA LEU A 215 17.23 -0.72 10.67
C LEU A 215 17.79 -2.08 11.12
N ALA A 216 16.91 -2.99 11.56
CA ALA A 216 17.28 -4.36 11.88
C ALA A 216 17.81 -5.12 10.66
N MET A 217 17.18 -4.98 9.49
CA MET A 217 17.63 -5.59 8.23
C MET A 217 19.01 -5.08 7.79
N MET A 218 19.32 -3.81 8.05
CA MET A 218 20.63 -3.20 7.77
C MET A 218 21.70 -3.54 8.84
N GLY A 219 21.34 -4.27 9.90
CA GLY A 219 22.24 -4.63 11.00
C GLY A 219 22.51 -3.51 12.01
N ARG A 220 21.78 -2.38 11.92
CA ARG A 220 21.91 -1.21 12.83
C ARG A 220 21.02 -1.39 14.04
N PHE A 221 21.40 -2.31 14.94
CA PHE A 221 20.55 -2.74 16.05
C PHE A 221 20.29 -1.68 17.11
N ASP A 222 21.27 -0.81 17.41
CA ASP A 222 21.11 0.24 18.42
C ASP A 222 20.09 1.30 17.98
N GLU A 223 20.15 1.69 16.70
CA GLU A 223 19.19 2.60 16.10
C GLU A 223 17.81 1.97 15.94
N CYS A 224 17.76 0.67 15.63
CA CYS A 224 16.51 -0.10 15.61
C CYS A 224 15.80 -0.01 16.97
N ALA A 225 16.52 -0.26 18.07
CA ALA A 225 15.97 -0.16 19.42
C ALA A 225 15.46 1.26 19.72
N ALA A 226 16.24 2.30 19.40
CA ALA A 226 15.83 3.68 19.59
C ALA A 226 14.55 4.06 18.81
N ALA A 227 14.46 3.65 17.54
CA ALA A 227 13.28 3.88 16.71
C ALA A 227 12.06 3.09 17.22
N HIS A 228 12.27 1.86 17.68
CA HIS A 228 11.23 1.01 18.24
C HIS A 228 10.66 1.59 19.54
N HIS A 229 11.52 1.98 20.48
CA HIS A 229 11.10 2.61 21.74
C HIS A 229 10.37 3.93 21.50
N TRP A 230 10.81 4.72 20.52
CA TRP A 230 10.09 5.93 20.14
C TRP A 230 8.67 5.60 19.67
N LEU A 231 8.49 4.55 18.87
CA LEU A 231 7.21 4.21 18.25
C LEU A 231 6.24 3.48 19.20
N LYS A 232 6.75 2.54 20.00
CA LYS A 232 5.93 1.60 20.78
C LYS A 232 6.11 1.71 22.30
N GLY A 233 7.11 2.45 22.77
CA GLY A 233 7.39 2.59 24.20
C GLY A 233 8.27 1.46 24.74
N TYR A 234 8.20 1.25 26.06
CA TYR A 234 9.02 0.32 26.84
C TYR A 234 8.16 -0.74 27.55
N ASP A 235 6.96 -1.00 27.03
CA ASP A 235 6.08 -2.01 27.61
C ASP A 235 6.68 -3.41 27.41
N LYS A 236 6.41 -4.35 28.32
CA LYS A 236 6.98 -5.71 28.24
C LYS A 236 6.70 -6.39 26.90
N GLU A 237 5.48 -6.27 26.39
CA GLU A 237 5.09 -6.78 25.06
C GLU A 237 5.91 -6.14 23.93
N SER A 238 6.26 -4.86 24.09
CA SER A 238 7.08 -4.11 23.13
C SER A 238 8.55 -4.57 23.17
N GLU A 239 9.12 -4.75 24.35
CA GLU A 239 10.49 -5.27 24.50
C GLU A 239 10.62 -6.70 23.97
N ASP A 240 9.64 -7.57 24.25
CA ASP A 240 9.58 -8.94 23.72
C ASP A 240 9.51 -8.92 22.17
N GLU A 241 8.72 -8.01 21.58
CA GLU A 241 8.65 -7.83 20.13
C GLU A 241 10.00 -7.37 19.55
N LEU A 242 10.66 -6.39 20.18
CA LEU A 242 11.96 -5.87 19.76
C LEU A 242 13.04 -6.95 19.82
N GLU A 243 13.11 -7.71 20.91
CA GLU A 243 14.08 -8.79 21.07
C GLU A 243 13.87 -9.87 19.99
N SER A 244 12.62 -10.26 19.74
CA SER A 244 12.28 -11.23 18.70
C SER A 244 12.69 -10.77 17.29
N LEU A 245 12.50 -9.48 16.99
CA LEU A 245 12.91 -8.86 15.72
C LEU A 245 14.44 -8.86 15.59
N ILE A 246 15.17 -8.43 16.62
CA ILE A 246 16.64 -8.38 16.59
C ILE A 246 17.23 -9.79 16.50
N LYS A 247 16.69 -10.75 17.25
CA LYS A 247 17.16 -12.14 17.26
C LYS A 247 16.99 -12.80 15.89
N SER A 248 15.79 -12.69 15.29
CA SER A 248 15.51 -13.26 13.97
C SER A 248 16.43 -12.67 12.87
N GLN A 249 16.69 -11.35 12.92
CA GLN A 249 17.60 -10.71 11.97
C GLN A 249 19.08 -11.08 12.19
N LYS A 250 19.53 -11.20 13.45
CA LYS A 250 20.89 -11.68 13.77
C LYS A 250 21.12 -13.10 13.27
N GLU A 251 20.15 -14.00 13.47
CA GLU A 251 20.21 -15.38 12.96
C GLU A 251 20.25 -15.42 11.42
N TYR A 252 19.46 -14.57 10.76
CA TYR A 252 19.49 -14.44 9.30
C TYR A 252 20.86 -13.97 8.78
N LEU A 253 21.41 -12.91 9.37
CA LEU A 253 22.73 -12.38 8.99
C LEU A 253 23.84 -13.40 9.21
N LYS A 254 23.77 -14.17 10.29
CA LYS A 254 24.71 -15.27 10.56
C LYS A 254 24.63 -16.35 9.49
N LYS A 255 23.42 -16.80 9.12
CA LYS A 255 23.21 -17.74 8.01
C LYS A 255 23.74 -17.20 6.67
N CYS A 256 23.62 -15.90 6.43
CA CYS A 256 24.18 -15.26 5.23
C CYS A 256 25.71 -15.21 5.25
N ALA A 257 26.33 -15.00 6.41
CA ALA A 257 27.79 -15.02 6.57
C ALA A 257 28.36 -16.44 6.41
N ASP A 258 27.65 -17.46 6.91
CA ASP A 258 28.04 -18.87 6.81
C ASP A 258 27.90 -19.41 5.37
N ARG A 259 27.01 -18.83 4.55
CA ARG A 259 26.93 -19.14 3.11
C ARG A 259 28.12 -18.54 2.38
N LYS A 260 29.18 -19.33 2.17
CA LYS A 260 30.25 -19.06 1.20
C LYS A 260 29.65 -18.93 -0.22
N LYS A 261 29.26 -17.73 -0.64
CA LYS A 261 28.83 -17.49 -2.03
C LYS A 261 30.06 -17.56 -2.95
N PRO A 262 30.02 -18.31 -4.07
CA PRO A 262 31.06 -18.20 -5.08
C PRO A 262 31.06 -16.76 -5.65
N LYS A 263 32.25 -16.22 -5.94
CA LYS A 263 32.51 -14.80 -6.29
C LYS A 263 31.82 -14.28 -7.57
N SER A 264 30.97 -15.08 -8.21
CA SER A 264 30.23 -14.73 -9.44
C SER A 264 28.78 -15.22 -9.40
N PHE A 265 28.10 -15.06 -8.27
CA PHE A 265 26.64 -15.28 -8.24
C PHE A 265 25.96 -14.03 -8.80
N CYS A 266 25.48 -14.10 -10.04
CA CYS A 266 24.87 -12.97 -10.71
C CYS A 266 23.53 -12.63 -10.03
N GLN A 267 23.17 -11.35 -9.91
CA GLN A 267 21.86 -10.96 -9.34
C GLN A 267 20.69 -11.59 -10.11
N PHE A 268 20.88 -11.83 -11.41
CA PHE A 268 19.92 -12.53 -12.28
C PHE A 268 19.69 -13.98 -11.89
N ASP A 269 20.72 -14.70 -11.40
CA ASP A 269 20.58 -16.09 -10.99
C ASP A 269 19.74 -16.20 -9.72
N VAL A 270 19.91 -15.25 -8.78
CA VAL A 270 19.09 -15.14 -7.57
C VAL A 270 17.63 -14.83 -7.90
N ILE A 271 17.40 -13.90 -8.84
CA ILE A 271 16.05 -13.54 -9.28
C ILE A 271 15.39 -14.75 -9.95
N LYS A 272 16.12 -15.44 -10.84
CA LYS A 272 15.61 -16.63 -11.53
C LYS A 272 15.25 -17.75 -10.55
N GLU A 273 16.12 -18.01 -9.56
CA GLU A 273 15.87 -19.01 -8.51
C GLU A 273 14.64 -18.62 -7.66
N THR A 274 14.50 -17.34 -7.32
CA THR A 274 13.35 -16.82 -6.56
C THR A 274 12.05 -16.93 -7.34
N VAL A 275 12.04 -16.53 -8.62
CA VAL A 275 10.84 -16.55 -9.49
C VAL A 275 10.42 -17.99 -9.81
N THR A 276 11.35 -18.94 -9.86
CA THR A 276 11.05 -20.36 -10.14
C THR A 276 10.53 -21.10 -8.89
N ASN A 277 10.65 -20.51 -7.70
CA ASN A 277 10.21 -21.13 -6.46
C ASN A 277 8.66 -21.22 -6.41
N LYS A 278 8.14 -22.43 -6.15
CA LYS A 278 6.69 -22.71 -6.01
C LYS A 278 6.01 -21.81 -4.98
N GLY A 279 6.68 -21.52 -3.86
CA GLY A 279 6.15 -20.63 -2.83
C GLY A 279 6.04 -19.16 -3.28
N PHE A 280 6.72 -18.78 -4.35
CA PHE A 280 6.70 -17.41 -4.89
C PHE A 280 5.75 -17.27 -6.08
N TYR A 281 5.84 -18.14 -7.09
CA TYR A 281 5.05 -17.96 -8.31
C TYR A 281 3.57 -18.31 -8.14
N LYS A 282 3.20 -19.26 -7.25
CA LYS A 282 1.79 -19.61 -7.01
C LYS A 282 1.00 -18.42 -6.44
N PRO A 283 1.40 -17.76 -5.32
CA PRO A 283 0.70 -16.58 -4.82
C PRO A 283 0.75 -15.39 -5.78
N LEU A 284 1.87 -15.22 -6.49
CA LEU A 284 2.02 -14.16 -7.49
C LEU A 284 1.01 -14.33 -8.63
N LEU A 285 0.90 -15.53 -9.20
CA LEU A 285 -0.03 -15.82 -10.30
C LEU A 285 -1.48 -15.63 -9.86
N LEU A 286 -1.83 -16.08 -8.64
CA LEU A 286 -3.14 -15.84 -8.06
C LEU A 286 -3.42 -14.34 -7.90
N SER A 287 -2.46 -13.58 -7.37
CA SER A 287 -2.58 -12.13 -7.22
C SER A 287 -2.73 -11.42 -8.56
N MET A 288 -1.96 -11.83 -9.58
CA MET A 288 -2.07 -11.32 -10.94
C MET A 288 -3.43 -11.64 -11.56
N ALA A 289 -3.96 -12.85 -11.35
CA ALA A 289 -5.27 -13.23 -11.86
C ALA A 289 -6.40 -12.42 -11.20
N VAL A 290 -6.36 -12.26 -9.88
CA VAL A 290 -7.35 -11.45 -9.13
C VAL A 290 -7.29 -9.98 -9.55
N MET A 291 -6.09 -9.40 -9.68
CA MET A 291 -5.93 -8.01 -10.14
C MET A 291 -6.37 -7.84 -11.59
N SER A 292 -6.11 -8.83 -12.46
CA SER A 292 -6.58 -8.81 -13.85
C SER A 292 -8.11 -8.81 -13.90
N LEU A 293 -8.75 -9.72 -13.17
CA LEU A 293 -10.22 -9.76 -13.05
C LEU A 293 -10.78 -8.43 -12.53
N TYR A 294 -10.13 -7.83 -11.53
CA TYR A 294 -10.51 -6.53 -10.98
C TYR A 294 -10.45 -5.41 -12.04
N HIS A 295 -9.36 -5.32 -12.82
CA HIS A 295 -9.21 -4.28 -13.84
C HIS A 295 -10.06 -4.52 -15.09
N PHE A 296 -10.18 -5.77 -15.56
CA PHE A 296 -10.98 -6.13 -16.72
C PHE A 296 -12.48 -6.18 -16.46
N SER A 297 -12.93 -6.09 -15.20
CA SER A 297 -14.35 -5.96 -14.84
C SER A 297 -15.03 -4.69 -15.37
N GLY A 298 -14.26 -3.73 -15.90
CA GLY A 298 -14.78 -2.43 -16.37
C GLY A 298 -14.97 -1.40 -15.24
N LYS A 299 -14.62 -1.73 -13.99
CA LYS A 299 -14.77 -0.85 -12.83
C LYS A 299 -14.20 0.56 -13.05
N LEU A 300 -12.98 0.66 -13.58
CA LEU A 300 -12.32 1.96 -13.81
C LEU A 300 -13.06 2.80 -14.86
N VAL A 301 -13.52 2.16 -15.95
CA VAL A 301 -14.28 2.84 -17.02
C VAL A 301 -15.60 3.37 -16.47
N CYS A 302 -16.34 2.53 -15.73
CA CYS A 302 -17.59 2.93 -15.09
C CYS A 302 -17.40 4.06 -14.08
N SER A 303 -16.28 4.09 -13.35
CA SER A 303 -15.99 5.14 -12.37
C SER A 303 -15.57 6.47 -13.02
N MET A 304 -14.77 6.43 -14.08
CA MET A 304 -14.26 7.64 -14.74
C MET A 304 -15.32 8.32 -15.60
N TYR A 305 -16.07 7.53 -16.36
CA TYR A 305 -17.11 8.02 -17.26
C TYR A 305 -18.50 7.93 -16.62
N ALA A 306 -18.59 7.86 -15.29
CA ALA A 306 -19.86 7.70 -14.58
C ALA A 306 -20.90 8.74 -15.02
N VAL A 307 -20.51 10.02 -15.13
CA VAL A 307 -21.40 11.11 -15.55
C VAL A 307 -21.86 10.94 -17.01
N ASP A 308 -20.95 10.60 -17.90
CA ASP A 308 -21.25 10.38 -19.32
C ASP A 308 -22.11 9.11 -19.52
N LEU A 309 -21.95 8.10 -18.67
CA LEU A 309 -22.72 6.86 -18.68
C LEU A 309 -24.12 7.04 -18.08
N ILE A 310 -24.24 7.76 -16.96
CA ILE A 310 -25.52 8.12 -16.32
C ILE A 310 -26.34 9.06 -17.21
N SER A 311 -25.70 9.96 -17.97
CA SER A 311 -26.43 10.80 -18.92
C SER A 311 -27.00 10.03 -20.12
N GLN A 312 -26.45 8.85 -20.43
CA GLN A 312 -26.92 7.97 -21.51
C GLN A 312 -27.83 6.83 -21.03
N ILE A 313 -27.66 6.40 -19.77
CA ILE A 313 -28.45 5.35 -19.11
C ILE A 313 -29.34 6.04 -18.09
N THR A 314 -30.67 6.05 -18.30
CA THR A 314 -31.68 6.51 -17.32
C THR A 314 -31.24 6.18 -15.89
N ASP A 315 -31.26 7.16 -14.96
CA ASP A 315 -30.73 7.05 -13.58
C ASP A 315 -30.98 5.69 -12.89
N LYS A 316 -32.16 5.11 -13.11
CA LYS A 316 -32.59 3.82 -12.57
C LYS A 316 -31.73 2.62 -13.03
N GLY A 317 -31.24 2.63 -14.27
CA GLY A 317 -30.46 1.53 -14.85
C GLY A 317 -29.04 1.45 -14.31
N ALA A 318 -28.40 2.60 -14.06
CA ALA A 318 -27.06 2.67 -13.49
C ALA A 318 -27.01 2.14 -12.04
N PHE A 319 -27.98 2.55 -11.21
CA PHE A 319 -28.09 2.04 -9.83
C PHE A 319 -28.43 0.54 -9.79
N LEU A 320 -29.30 0.07 -10.70
CA LEU A 320 -29.65 -1.36 -10.79
C LEU A 320 -28.41 -2.20 -11.18
N PHE A 321 -27.65 -1.76 -12.17
CA PHE A 321 -26.41 -2.44 -12.59
C PHE A 321 -25.38 -2.50 -11.46
N TYR A 322 -25.16 -1.38 -10.76
CA TYR A 322 -24.23 -1.32 -9.64
C TYR A 322 -24.69 -2.24 -8.49
N GLY A 323 -25.98 -2.22 -8.15
CA GLY A 323 -26.55 -3.09 -7.11
C GLY A 323 -26.42 -4.59 -7.44
N ILE A 324 -26.71 -4.98 -8.68
CA ILE A 324 -26.57 -6.38 -9.13
C ILE A 324 -25.11 -6.82 -9.10
N SER A 325 -24.20 -6.02 -9.65
CA SER A 325 -22.77 -6.35 -9.68
C SER A 325 -22.17 -6.47 -8.28
N ALA A 326 -22.50 -5.56 -7.36
CA ALA A 326 -22.05 -5.60 -5.97
C ALA A 326 -22.61 -6.81 -5.21
N SER A 327 -23.87 -7.18 -5.46
CA SER A 327 -24.50 -8.35 -4.81
C SER A 327 -23.87 -9.68 -5.26
N ILE A 328 -23.57 -9.80 -6.56
CA ILE A 328 -22.87 -10.98 -7.10
C ILE A 328 -21.47 -11.07 -6.49
N PHE A 329 -20.73 -9.96 -6.43
CA PHE A 329 -19.39 -9.93 -5.83
C PHE A 329 -19.41 -10.25 -4.33
N ALA A 330 -20.36 -9.70 -3.58
CA ALA A 330 -20.54 -10.00 -2.16
C ALA A 330 -20.86 -11.48 -1.93
N PHE A 331 -21.69 -12.09 -2.78
CA PHE A 331 -22.02 -13.51 -2.72
C PHE A 331 -20.80 -14.40 -3.03
N ILE A 332 -20.00 -14.04 -4.04
CA ILE A 332 -18.75 -14.73 -4.35
C ILE A 332 -17.77 -14.61 -3.18
N LEU A 333 -17.59 -13.41 -2.63
CA LEU A 333 -16.71 -13.21 -1.47
C LEU A 333 -17.19 -13.99 -0.25
N TYR A 334 -18.50 -14.07 -0.01
CA TYR A 334 -19.05 -14.87 1.07
C TYR A 334 -18.76 -16.37 0.93
N ILE A 335 -18.75 -16.91 -0.29
CA ILE A 335 -18.45 -18.33 -0.54
C ILE A 335 -16.94 -18.61 -0.47
N TYR A 336 -16.12 -17.73 -1.06
CA TYR A 336 -14.70 -18.01 -1.27
C TYR A 336 -13.76 -17.43 -0.22
N LEU A 337 -14.19 -16.42 0.54
CA LEU A 337 -13.40 -15.83 1.62
C LEU A 337 -13.90 -16.39 2.96
N PRO A 338 -13.25 -17.43 3.52
CA PRO A 338 -13.59 -17.88 4.86
C PRO A 338 -13.35 -16.72 5.83
N GLU A 339 -14.34 -16.42 6.65
CA GLU A 339 -14.32 -15.32 7.60
C GLU A 339 -13.08 -15.47 8.51
N THR A 340 -12.15 -14.50 8.44
CA THR A 340 -10.90 -14.46 9.23
C THR A 340 -11.10 -13.90 10.63
N LYS A 341 -12.35 -13.57 10.97
CA LYS A 341 -12.72 -13.06 12.28
C LYS A 341 -12.42 -14.15 13.33
N ASP A 342 -11.67 -13.77 14.35
CA ASP A 342 -11.31 -14.60 15.52
C ASP A 342 -10.26 -15.71 15.29
N LYS A 343 -9.55 -15.73 14.15
CA LYS A 343 -8.40 -16.63 13.94
C LYS A 343 -7.06 -15.90 14.03
N THR A 344 -6.10 -16.50 14.71
CA THR A 344 -4.72 -16.00 14.80
C THR A 344 -3.96 -16.25 13.49
N LEU A 345 -2.91 -15.46 13.22
CA LEU A 345 -2.05 -15.63 12.03
C LEU A 345 -1.47 -17.05 11.90
N GLN A 346 -1.16 -17.70 13.03
CA GLN A 346 -0.66 -19.08 13.06
C GLN A 346 -1.76 -20.10 12.67
N GLU A 347 -3.01 -19.88 13.07
CA GLU A 347 -4.13 -20.74 12.66
C GLU A 347 -4.47 -20.57 11.18
N ILE A 348 -4.32 -19.35 10.64
CA ILE A 348 -4.47 -19.08 9.21
C ILE A 348 -3.33 -19.77 8.43
N GLU A 349 -2.08 -19.66 8.91
CA GLU A 349 -0.93 -20.34 8.31
C GLU A 349 -1.08 -21.87 8.33
N ASN A 350 -1.57 -22.44 9.44
CA ASN A 350 -1.83 -23.87 9.56
C ASN A 350 -2.98 -24.33 8.67
N TYR A 351 -4.06 -23.54 8.53
CA TYR A 351 -5.15 -23.83 7.58
C TYR A 351 -4.65 -23.92 6.13
N PHE A 352 -3.73 -23.04 5.72
CA PHE A 352 -3.14 -23.12 4.38
C PHE A 352 -2.15 -24.28 4.22
N LYS A 353 -1.44 -24.67 5.29
CA LYS A 353 -0.57 -25.87 5.28
C LYS A 353 -1.37 -27.17 5.19
N GLU A 354 -2.42 -27.31 5.99
CA GLU A 354 -3.33 -28.46 5.94
C GLU A 354 -4.02 -28.57 4.56
N ALA A 355 -4.41 -27.44 3.96
CA ALA A 355 -4.96 -27.44 2.61
C ALA A 355 -3.94 -27.88 1.54
N GLU A 356 -2.65 -27.51 1.67
CA GLU A 356 -1.58 -28.01 0.77
C GLU A 356 -1.30 -29.51 0.98
N GLU A 357 -1.39 -30.03 2.21
CA GLU A 357 -1.20 -31.46 2.50
C GLU A 357 -2.35 -32.32 1.94
N VAL A 358 -3.60 -31.86 2.04
CA VAL A 358 -4.77 -32.56 1.48
C VAL A 358 -4.71 -32.62 -0.05
N ASP A 359 -4.25 -31.54 -0.70
CA ASP A 359 -4.13 -31.49 -2.17
C ASP A 359 -2.95 -32.36 -2.67
N GLU A 360 -1.86 -32.47 -1.88
CA GLU A 360 -0.77 -33.41 -2.16
C GLU A 360 -1.21 -34.88 -2.03
N ASP A 361 -2.00 -35.23 -1.01
CA ASP A 361 -2.49 -36.60 -0.82
C ASP A 361 -3.58 -36.98 -1.84
N ALA A 362 -4.43 -36.03 -2.24
CA ALA A 362 -5.35 -36.18 -3.36
C ALA A 362 -4.57 -36.41 -4.67
N SER A 363 -3.49 -35.66 -4.92
CA SER A 363 -2.65 -35.87 -6.10
C SER A 363 -1.89 -37.20 -6.07
N LYS A 364 -1.38 -37.64 -4.91
CA LYS A 364 -0.66 -38.92 -4.76
C LYS A 364 -1.60 -40.12 -4.95
N SER A 365 -2.82 -40.05 -4.40
CA SER A 365 -3.85 -41.08 -4.59
C SER A 365 -4.32 -41.17 -6.06
N PHE A 366 -4.42 -40.04 -6.76
CA PHE A 366 -4.75 -40.01 -8.19
C PHE A 366 -3.65 -40.60 -9.08
N ILE A 367 -2.37 -40.42 -8.71
CA ILE A 367 -1.21 -41.01 -9.42
C ILE A 367 -1.13 -42.52 -9.17
N SER A 368 -1.27 -42.96 -7.91
CA SER A 368 -1.30 -44.39 -7.55
C SER A 368 -2.43 -45.16 -8.26
N SER A 369 -3.61 -44.54 -8.38
CA SER A 369 -4.75 -45.12 -9.12
C SER A 369 -4.47 -45.26 -10.63
N ARG A 370 -3.58 -44.43 -11.20
CA ARG A 370 -3.21 -44.48 -12.62
C ARG A 370 -2.13 -45.52 -12.92
N GLU A 371 -1.27 -45.82 -11.96
CA GLU A 371 -0.23 -46.85 -12.09
C GLU A 371 -0.85 -48.25 -12.01
N HIS A 372 -1.82 -48.47 -11.12
CA HIS A 372 -2.55 -49.74 -11.04
C HIS A 372 -3.37 -50.10 -12.30
N VAL A 373 -3.81 -49.10 -13.09
CA VAL A 373 -4.54 -49.34 -14.35
C VAL A 373 -3.60 -49.69 -15.52
N LYS A 374 -2.29 -49.43 -15.40
CA LYS A 374 -1.31 -49.77 -16.45
C LYS A 374 -0.68 -51.16 -16.29
N GLU A 375 -0.90 -51.82 -15.15
CA GLU A 375 -0.39 -53.17 -14.86
C GLU A 375 -1.44 -54.28 -15.06
N CYS A 376 -2.63 -53.96 -15.56
CA CYS A 376 -3.65 -54.93 -15.98
C CYS A 376 -3.75 -55.12 -17.49
#